data_AF-A0A6P4Y110-F1
#
_entry.id   AF-A0A6P4Y110-F1
#
_cell.length_a   1.000
_cell.length_b   1.000
_cell.length_c   1.000
_cell.angle_alpha   90.00
_cell.angle_beta   90.00
_cell.angle_gamma   90.00
#
_symmetry.space_group_name_H-M   'P 1'
#
loop_
_entity.id
_entity.type
_entity.pdbx_description
1 polymer ?
#
loop_
_entity_poly.entity_id
_entity_poly.type
_entity_poly.pdbx_seq_one_letter_code
_entity_poly.pdbx_strand_id
1 'polypeptide(L)'
;MQTQGSDRQGHQEKPPVEAWAPDQETSLSPTTDVKVDMGKKKYELSREAEKKKNDEADPQDTTCEKAGLESDLKEQGKWWHVCVKIVACFLGGILFGIALEKTRVFEPNVIRDQFVYQRFIMMKAFLAAMATGLLCLGVMATLPVTRPVFHEIRHVFIDHQEKGVVTSVVGGALLGMGMTISGACPGMVLAQVGAGVGNGAALLTLLGCLVGVALYAAVEPWVVRYTRPAGPYKKRHVDDWVPLPYAALSLAMTLALALIIFGLEWVRPWQSELCEYRHVNTSAVACVPVPNGGDWTCFMSLRAWPPWIGGILIGLLQLVITLSVGDTLGGSSSYCTVVSQVLVTDRLRQMSPYLSRYRSGLGNWWQVVYVAGAVVGALISAASSQTLGTVKSVSMASGFFGGLVMLFGARLGAGCTSGHGLSGTALLVVISFFAVAAMFAGGTVVGFVMWAAARADMPNFPLNYVSY
;
A
#
# COMPACT_ATOMS: atom_id res chain seq x y z
N MET A 1 -35.81 -25.24 -71.86
CA MET A 1 -36.43 -23.93 -72.16
C MET A 1 -35.35 -22.87 -72.07
N GLN A 2 -35.10 -22.18 -73.20
CA GLN A 2 -34.46 -20.85 -73.37
C GLN A 2 -33.03 -20.63 -72.80
N THR A 3 -31.94 -20.66 -73.58
CA THR A 3 -31.39 -19.72 -74.63
C THR A 3 -30.50 -18.60 -74.07
N GLN A 4 -29.21 -18.64 -74.49
CA GLN A 4 -28.30 -17.56 -74.96
C GLN A 4 -28.07 -16.29 -74.08
N GLY A 5 -26.87 -15.72 -73.92
CA GLY A 5 -25.55 -15.99 -74.52
C GLY A 5 -24.45 -14.97 -74.13
N SER A 6 -23.25 -15.17 -74.70
CA SER A 6 -22.20 -14.18 -75.10
C SER A 6 -21.21 -13.61 -74.06
N ASP A 7 -19.96 -14.12 -74.06
CA ASP A 7 -18.66 -13.49 -74.51
C ASP A 7 -17.93 -12.64 -73.44
N ARG A 8 -16.60 -12.65 -73.20
CA ARG A 8 -15.37 -13.18 -73.83
C ARG A 8 -14.20 -13.21 -72.82
N GLN A 9 -13.36 -14.27 -72.91
CA GLN A 9 -11.87 -14.36 -72.86
C GLN A 9 -11.03 -13.35 -72.04
N GLY A 10 -9.98 -13.74 -71.29
CA GLY A 10 -9.28 -15.02 -71.19
C GLY A 10 -8.16 -15.06 -70.13
N HIS A 11 -7.80 -16.30 -69.76
CA HIS A 11 -6.48 -16.90 -69.47
C HIS A 11 -5.32 -16.04 -68.90
N GLN A 12 -4.45 -16.47 -67.98
CA GLN A 12 -4.20 -17.76 -67.33
C GLN A 12 -3.14 -17.58 -66.20
N GLU A 13 -3.25 -18.43 -65.17
CA GLU A 13 -2.20 -19.17 -64.45
C GLU A 13 -1.05 -18.50 -63.65
N LYS A 14 -1.09 -18.80 -62.33
CA LYS A 14 0.01 -19.05 -61.35
C LYS A 14 1.13 -19.97 -61.93
N PRO A 15 2.35 -20.18 -61.35
CA PRO A 15 2.59 -20.49 -59.92
C PRO A 15 4.04 -20.11 -59.41
N PRO A 16 4.73 -20.79 -58.43
CA PRO A 16 5.13 -20.17 -57.15
C PRO A 16 6.58 -20.50 -56.60
N VAL A 17 6.87 -20.08 -55.35
CA VAL A 17 7.85 -20.57 -54.30
C VAL A 17 9.40 -20.60 -54.51
N GLU A 18 10.13 -20.41 -53.38
CA GLU A 18 11.53 -20.83 -53.02
C GLU A 18 12.72 -20.01 -53.58
N ALA A 19 13.91 -19.82 -52.98
CA ALA A 19 14.58 -20.10 -51.69
C ALA A 19 15.96 -19.35 -51.67
N TRP A 20 16.57 -19.22 -50.49
CA TRP A 20 17.99 -18.97 -50.07
C TRP A 20 19.17 -18.56 -51.02
N ALA A 21 19.90 -17.48 -50.62
CA ALA A 21 21.37 -17.12 -50.48
C ALA A 21 22.53 -17.87 -51.25
N PRO A 22 23.85 -17.51 -51.20
CA PRO A 22 24.67 -16.33 -50.77
C PRO A 22 25.82 -15.94 -51.79
N ASP A 23 26.90 -15.22 -51.33
CA ASP A 23 28.33 -15.12 -51.84
C ASP A 23 28.83 -13.69 -52.25
N GLN A 24 30.04 -13.16 -51.97
CA GLN A 24 31.33 -13.57 -51.37
C GLN A 24 32.09 -12.36 -50.71
N GLU A 25 33.07 -12.66 -49.84
CA GLU A 25 34.09 -11.75 -49.26
C GLU A 25 35.21 -11.35 -50.24
N THR A 26 35.90 -10.21 -50.02
CA THR A 26 37.37 -10.07 -50.18
C THR A 26 37.95 -8.76 -49.60
N SER A 27 38.63 -8.89 -48.44
CA SER A 27 39.96 -8.38 -48.02
C SER A 27 40.46 -6.91 -48.18
N LEU A 28 40.94 -6.39 -47.02
CA LEU A 28 42.17 -5.61 -46.71
C LEU A 28 42.26 -4.06 -46.91
N SER A 29 42.67 -3.37 -45.83
CA SER A 29 43.06 -1.95 -45.63
C SER A 29 44.61 -1.77 -45.66
N PRO A 30 45.29 -0.61 -45.41
CA PRO A 30 44.86 0.70 -44.80
C PRO A 30 45.53 2.06 -45.27
N THR A 31 44.99 3.21 -44.77
CA THR A 31 45.60 4.55 -44.40
C THR A 31 46.21 5.48 -45.49
N THR A 32 46.18 6.84 -45.54
CA THR A 32 45.83 8.02 -44.67
C THR A 32 45.76 9.32 -45.54
N ASP A 33 45.30 10.46 -44.97
CA ASP A 33 45.47 11.88 -45.41
C ASP A 33 44.50 12.57 -46.43
N VAL A 34 43.26 12.86 -46.00
CA VAL A 34 42.37 13.87 -46.65
C VAL A 34 41.63 14.79 -45.64
N LYS A 35 41.85 14.67 -44.31
CA LYS A 35 40.92 15.26 -43.31
C LYS A 35 41.20 16.69 -42.82
N VAL A 36 42.26 17.37 -43.26
CA VAL A 36 42.67 18.65 -42.63
C VAL A 36 42.05 19.90 -43.29
N ASP A 37 41.60 19.84 -44.56
CA ASP A 37 41.19 21.06 -45.29
C ASP A 37 39.68 21.38 -45.26
N MET A 38 38.83 20.44 -44.81
CA MET A 38 37.37 20.67 -44.68
C MET A 38 36.95 21.37 -43.36
N GLY A 39 37.87 21.56 -42.42
CA GLY A 39 37.56 22.14 -41.09
C GLY A 39 37.44 23.67 -41.09
N LYS A 40 38.30 24.38 -41.84
CA LYS A 40 38.34 25.85 -41.80
C LYS A 40 37.15 26.50 -42.52
N LYS A 41 36.72 25.93 -43.66
CA LYS A 41 35.60 26.46 -44.45
C LYS A 41 34.24 26.37 -43.72
N LYS A 42 34.08 25.42 -42.79
CA LYS A 42 32.83 25.22 -42.02
C LYS A 42 32.73 26.17 -40.82
N TYR A 43 33.85 26.65 -40.30
CA TYR A 43 33.91 27.54 -39.14
C TYR A 43 33.59 29.00 -39.51
N GLU A 44 34.03 29.46 -40.68
CA GLU A 44 33.77 30.84 -41.14
C GLU A 44 32.32 31.05 -41.58
N LEU A 45 31.71 30.06 -42.26
CA LEU A 45 30.29 30.07 -42.63
C LEU A 45 29.34 30.07 -41.41
N SER A 46 29.75 29.47 -40.29
CA SER A 46 28.96 29.45 -39.06
C SER A 46 29.00 30.81 -38.33
N ARG A 47 30.11 31.55 -38.46
CA ARG A 47 30.31 32.84 -37.81
C ARG A 47 29.58 33.99 -38.51
N GLU A 48 29.45 33.94 -39.85
CA GLU A 48 28.61 34.88 -40.60
C GLU A 48 27.10 34.64 -40.37
N ALA A 49 26.70 33.39 -40.11
CA ALA A 49 25.32 33.05 -39.78
C ALA A 49 24.92 33.50 -38.35
N GLU A 50 25.84 33.46 -37.38
CA GLU A 50 25.61 34.01 -36.04
C GLU A 50 25.55 35.54 -36.02
N LYS A 51 26.37 36.21 -36.83
CA LYS A 51 26.41 37.67 -36.85
C LYS A 51 25.14 38.30 -37.44
N LYS A 52 24.52 37.64 -38.44
CA LYS A 52 23.22 38.06 -38.98
C LYS A 52 22.04 37.82 -38.04
N LYS A 53 22.19 36.99 -37.01
CA LYS A 53 21.11 36.65 -36.07
C LYS A 53 21.01 37.61 -34.88
N ASN A 54 22.04 38.43 -34.64
CA ASN A 54 22.09 39.36 -33.51
C ASN A 54 21.65 40.81 -33.84
N ASP A 55 21.43 41.14 -35.12
CA ASP A 55 21.01 42.50 -35.53
C ASP A 55 19.47 42.66 -35.70
N GLU A 56 18.69 41.60 -35.48
CA GLU A 56 17.22 41.64 -35.40
C GLU A 56 16.75 41.40 -33.96
N ALA A 57 16.83 42.45 -33.14
CA ALA A 57 16.20 42.49 -31.82
C ALA A 57 14.69 42.80 -31.97
N ASP A 58 13.87 41.74 -32.02
CA ASP A 58 12.41 41.77 -31.92
C ASP A 58 11.99 42.00 -30.43
N PRO A 59 10.99 42.84 -30.09
CA PRO A 59 10.50 43.14 -28.73
C PRO A 59 10.07 41.96 -27.81
N GLN A 60 10.33 40.70 -28.18
CA GLN A 60 9.92 39.49 -27.46
C GLN A 60 10.70 39.19 -26.16
N ASP A 61 11.82 39.87 -25.89
CA ASP A 61 12.64 39.56 -24.70
C ASP A 61 11.98 40.04 -23.38
N THR A 62 11.20 41.12 -23.44
CA THR A 62 10.44 41.61 -22.26
C THR A 62 9.23 40.75 -21.91
N THR A 63 8.78 39.87 -22.81
CA THR A 63 7.66 38.93 -22.56
C THR A 63 8.15 37.65 -21.91
N CYS A 64 9.40 37.23 -22.17
CA CYS A 64 9.99 36.04 -21.57
C CYS A 64 10.36 36.26 -20.09
N GLU A 65 10.88 37.44 -19.74
CA GLU A 65 11.21 37.80 -18.36
C GLU A 65 9.93 37.99 -17.49
N LYS A 66 8.87 38.56 -18.07
CA LYS A 66 7.55 38.62 -17.43
C LYS A 66 6.91 37.24 -17.29
N ALA A 67 7.04 36.36 -18.29
CA ALA A 67 6.56 34.98 -18.20
C ALA A 67 7.33 34.16 -17.14
N GLY A 68 8.63 34.40 -16.98
CA GLY A 68 9.46 33.86 -15.90
C GLY A 68 8.96 34.32 -14.52
N LEU A 69 8.79 35.63 -14.33
CA LEU A 69 8.30 36.21 -13.08
C LEU A 69 6.85 35.79 -12.74
N GLU A 70 5.97 35.67 -13.74
CA GLU A 70 4.59 35.17 -13.56
C GLU A 70 4.55 33.65 -13.28
N SER A 71 5.51 32.89 -13.82
CA SER A 71 5.66 31.47 -13.53
C SER A 71 6.23 31.20 -12.13
N ASP A 72 7.18 32.04 -11.67
CA ASP A 72 7.75 32.00 -10.32
C ASP A 72 6.73 32.47 -9.26
N LEU A 73 5.88 33.44 -9.59
CA LEU A 73 4.76 33.87 -8.74
C LEU A 73 3.64 32.81 -8.68
N LYS A 74 3.39 32.03 -9.75
CA LYS A 74 2.51 30.86 -9.71
C LYS A 74 3.11 29.67 -8.96
N GLU A 75 4.44 29.59 -8.86
CA GLU A 75 5.13 28.58 -8.06
C GLU A 75 5.14 28.91 -6.56
N GLN A 76 5.15 30.19 -6.18
CA GLN A 76 5.01 30.59 -4.77
C GLN A 76 3.65 30.18 -4.14
N GLY A 77 2.58 30.10 -4.95
CA GLY A 77 1.29 29.54 -4.50
C GLY A 77 1.28 28.02 -4.27
N LYS A 78 2.27 27.27 -4.78
CA LYS A 78 2.34 25.80 -4.66
C LYS A 78 2.97 25.31 -3.35
N TRP A 79 3.92 26.04 -2.77
CA TRP A 79 4.61 25.61 -1.55
C TRP A 79 3.66 25.51 -0.35
N TRP A 80 2.70 26.44 -0.23
CA TRP A 80 1.67 26.37 0.80
C TRP A 80 0.85 25.07 0.71
N HIS A 81 0.42 24.67 -0.49
CA HIS A 81 -0.30 23.41 -0.68
C HIS A 81 0.55 22.18 -0.35
N VAL A 82 1.84 22.19 -0.65
CA VAL A 82 2.77 21.12 -0.26
C VAL A 82 2.92 21.03 1.26
N CYS A 83 3.14 22.17 1.93
CA CYS A 83 3.24 22.24 3.38
C CYS A 83 1.95 21.76 4.07
N VAL A 84 0.79 22.23 3.61
CA VAL A 84 -0.51 21.79 4.14
C VAL A 84 -0.70 20.29 3.96
N LYS A 85 -0.32 19.72 2.81
CA LYS A 85 -0.37 18.27 2.57
C LYS A 85 0.52 17.50 3.54
N ILE A 86 1.77 17.92 3.71
CA ILE A 86 2.73 17.26 4.62
C ILE A 86 2.22 17.32 6.06
N VAL A 87 1.74 18.48 6.51
CA VAL A 87 1.17 18.66 7.86
C VAL A 87 -0.07 17.77 8.04
N ALA A 88 -0.98 17.74 7.07
CA ALA A 88 -2.16 16.88 7.11
C ALA A 88 -1.78 15.39 7.17
N CYS A 89 -0.76 14.96 6.41
CA CYS A 89 -0.24 13.60 6.47
C CYS A 89 0.35 13.26 7.84
N PHE A 90 1.15 14.18 8.40
CA PHE A 90 1.79 13.98 9.69
C PHE A 90 0.76 13.90 10.83
N LEU A 91 -0.20 14.84 10.87
CA LEU A 91 -1.29 14.86 11.84
C LEU A 91 -2.21 13.64 11.67
N GLY A 92 -2.52 13.27 10.43
CA GLY A 92 -3.27 12.05 10.12
C GLY A 92 -2.54 10.80 10.61
N GLY A 93 -1.23 10.76 10.45
CA GLY A 93 -0.36 9.73 11.02
C GLY A 93 -0.47 9.66 12.54
N ILE A 94 -0.36 10.80 13.23
CA ILE A 94 -0.49 10.87 14.69
C ILE A 94 -1.84 10.29 15.14
N LEU A 95 -2.94 10.71 14.50
CA LEU A 95 -4.28 10.21 14.81
C LEU A 95 -4.39 8.70 14.57
N PHE A 96 -3.82 8.20 13.47
CA PHE A 96 -3.76 6.77 13.18
C PHE A 96 -3.00 6.01 14.27
N GLY A 97 -1.80 6.48 14.65
CA GLY A 97 -0.99 5.88 15.70
C GLY A 97 -1.68 5.83 17.06
N ILE A 98 -2.36 6.93 17.45
CA ILE A 98 -3.16 6.99 18.67
C ILE A 98 -4.30 5.96 18.60
N ALA A 99 -5.05 5.91 17.51
CA ALA A 99 -6.17 4.97 17.34
C ALA A 99 -5.71 3.50 17.47
N LEU A 100 -4.56 3.18 16.87
CA LEU A 100 -3.95 1.85 16.93
C LEU A 100 -3.47 1.46 18.32
N GLU A 101 -2.81 2.38 19.04
CA GLU A 101 -2.37 2.13 20.42
C GLU A 101 -3.57 1.98 21.36
N LYS A 102 -4.54 2.88 21.27
CA LYS A 102 -5.74 2.90 22.14
C LYS A 102 -6.64 1.70 21.95
N THR A 103 -6.80 1.20 20.74
CA THR A 103 -7.60 -0.02 20.52
C THR A 103 -6.85 -1.29 20.90
N ARG A 104 -5.56 -1.19 21.28
CA ARG A 104 -4.67 -2.31 21.63
C ARG A 104 -4.53 -3.34 20.51
N VAL A 105 -4.93 -3.00 19.27
CA VAL A 105 -4.79 -3.87 18.10
C VAL A 105 -3.33 -4.01 17.65
N PHE A 106 -2.43 -3.19 18.20
CA PHE A 106 -0.98 -3.30 17.99
C PHE A 106 -0.33 -4.41 18.83
N GLU A 107 -1.02 -4.98 19.82
CA GLU A 107 -0.45 -6.03 20.65
C GLU A 107 -0.23 -7.31 19.82
N PRO A 108 0.97 -7.93 19.86
CA PRO A 108 1.27 -9.08 19.02
C PRO A 108 0.33 -10.27 19.20
N ASN A 109 -0.15 -10.51 20.43
CA ASN A 109 -1.05 -11.63 20.70
C ASN A 109 -2.46 -11.37 20.18
N VAL A 110 -2.93 -10.12 20.20
CA VAL A 110 -4.21 -9.76 19.56
C VAL A 110 -4.15 -10.03 18.04
N ILE A 111 -2.98 -9.86 17.42
CA ILE A 111 -2.75 -10.14 16.00
C ILE A 111 -2.62 -11.64 15.71
N ARG A 112 -2.11 -12.46 16.65
CA ARG A 112 -2.04 -13.92 16.48
C ARG A 112 -3.38 -14.59 16.73
N ASP A 113 -4.05 -14.21 17.82
CA ASP A 113 -5.29 -14.82 18.31
C ASP A 113 -6.48 -14.61 17.35
N GLN A 114 -6.44 -13.58 16.49
CA GLN A 114 -7.46 -13.40 15.43
C GLN A 114 -7.43 -14.53 14.39
N PHE A 115 -6.27 -15.14 14.11
CA PHE A 115 -6.14 -16.16 13.06
C PHE A 115 -6.59 -17.55 13.53
N VAL A 116 -6.63 -17.76 14.85
CA VAL A 116 -7.17 -18.95 15.53
C VAL A 116 -8.59 -18.69 16.05
N TYR A 117 -9.15 -17.51 15.77
CA TYR A 117 -10.51 -17.09 16.16
C TYR A 117 -10.77 -17.13 17.68
N GLN A 118 -9.72 -16.88 18.48
CA GLN A 118 -9.86 -16.78 19.94
C GLN A 118 -10.26 -15.38 20.38
N ARG A 119 -9.77 -14.35 19.68
CA ARG A 119 -10.05 -12.94 19.97
C ARG A 119 -10.50 -12.21 18.72
N PHE A 120 -11.56 -11.42 18.85
CA PHE A 120 -12.17 -10.69 17.75
C PHE A 120 -11.90 -9.18 17.82
N ILE A 121 -11.08 -8.70 18.75
CA ILE A 121 -10.74 -7.27 18.93
C ILE A 121 -10.25 -6.64 17.61
N MET A 122 -9.24 -7.25 16.97
CA MET A 122 -8.69 -6.73 15.71
C MET A 122 -9.70 -6.82 14.57
N MET A 123 -10.46 -7.91 14.50
CA MET A 123 -11.52 -8.09 13.50
C MET A 123 -12.58 -6.99 13.62
N LYS A 124 -13.07 -6.70 14.83
CA LYS A 124 -14.06 -5.63 15.07
C LYS A 124 -13.55 -4.26 14.66
N ALA A 125 -12.32 -3.91 15.04
CA ALA A 125 -11.70 -2.64 14.66
C ALA A 125 -11.55 -2.51 13.14
N PHE A 126 -11.09 -3.59 12.49
CA PHE A 126 -10.88 -3.62 11.05
C PHE A 126 -12.20 -3.55 10.27
N LEU A 127 -13.23 -4.33 10.64
CA LEU A 127 -14.56 -4.26 10.04
C LEU A 127 -15.20 -2.88 10.25
N ALA A 128 -15.01 -2.27 11.42
CA ALA A 128 -15.51 -0.91 11.68
C ALA A 128 -14.83 0.12 10.78
N ALA A 129 -13.51 0.03 10.59
CA ALA A 129 -12.77 0.89 9.66
C ALA A 129 -13.18 0.69 8.20
N MET A 130 -13.44 -0.56 7.78
CA MET A 130 -13.98 -0.85 6.45
C MET A 130 -15.38 -0.25 6.28
N ALA A 131 -16.27 -0.44 7.26
CA ALA A 131 -17.65 0.04 7.20
C ALA A 131 -17.72 1.57 7.09
N THR A 132 -16.91 2.29 7.86
CA THR A 132 -16.84 3.75 7.78
C THR A 132 -16.11 4.24 6.54
N GLY A 133 -15.04 3.57 6.10
CA GLY A 133 -14.38 3.89 4.83
C GLY A 133 -15.32 3.75 3.63
N LEU A 134 -16.11 2.67 3.57
CA LEU A 134 -17.16 2.46 2.57
C LEU A 134 -18.22 3.57 2.62
N LEU A 135 -18.66 3.95 3.82
CA LEU A 135 -19.64 5.02 3.99
C LEU A 135 -19.09 6.37 3.51
N CYS A 136 -17.86 6.72 3.90
CA CYS A 136 -17.20 7.95 3.51
C CYS A 136 -17.01 8.06 1.99
N LEU A 137 -16.49 7.01 1.35
CA LEU A 137 -16.33 6.99 -0.11
C LEU A 137 -17.70 6.94 -0.82
N GLY A 138 -18.69 6.25 -0.25
CA GLY A 138 -20.07 6.24 -0.72
C GLY A 138 -20.67 7.64 -0.78
N VAL A 139 -20.55 8.39 0.31
CA VAL A 139 -20.98 9.80 0.37
C VAL A 139 -20.20 10.64 -0.65
N MET A 140 -18.88 10.44 -0.74
CA MET A 140 -18.01 11.15 -1.69
C MET A 140 -18.41 10.90 -3.15
N ALA A 141 -18.91 9.71 -3.48
CA ALA A 141 -19.41 9.39 -4.82
C ALA A 141 -20.73 10.10 -5.15
N THR A 142 -21.53 10.49 -4.15
CA THR A 142 -22.83 11.16 -4.35
C THR A 142 -22.72 12.68 -4.46
N LEU A 143 -21.73 13.30 -3.81
CA LEU A 143 -21.60 14.75 -3.77
C LEU A 143 -20.92 15.28 -5.04
N PRO A 144 -21.50 16.29 -5.73
CA PRO A 144 -20.99 16.77 -7.01
C PRO A 144 -19.58 17.39 -6.91
N VAL A 145 -19.24 17.97 -5.75
CA VAL A 145 -17.94 18.60 -5.50
C VAL A 145 -16.82 17.56 -5.38
N THR A 146 -17.08 16.40 -4.79
CA THR A 146 -16.05 15.41 -4.46
C THR A 146 -16.06 14.18 -5.37
N ARG A 147 -17.10 14.02 -6.18
CA ARG A 147 -17.22 12.99 -7.23
C ARG A 147 -16.02 12.92 -8.21
N PRO A 148 -15.45 14.02 -8.75
CA PRO A 148 -14.31 13.91 -9.65
C PRO A 148 -13.08 13.29 -8.96
N VAL A 149 -12.82 13.69 -7.70
CA VAL A 149 -11.73 13.15 -6.88
C VAL A 149 -11.93 11.65 -6.62
N PHE A 150 -13.17 11.22 -6.36
CA PHE A 150 -13.49 9.80 -6.23
C PHE A 150 -13.13 8.98 -7.47
N HIS A 151 -13.50 9.44 -8.66
CA HIS A 151 -13.20 8.74 -9.90
C HIS A 151 -11.70 8.71 -10.22
N GLU A 152 -10.98 9.79 -9.93
CA GLU A 152 -9.53 9.85 -10.10
C GLU A 152 -8.82 8.83 -9.21
N ILE A 153 -9.15 8.80 -7.92
CA ILE A 153 -8.53 7.88 -6.95
C ILE A 153 -8.82 6.43 -7.29
N ARG A 154 -10.04 6.15 -7.74
CA ARG A 154 -10.43 4.82 -8.20
C ARG A 154 -9.60 4.35 -9.39
N HIS A 155 -9.30 5.26 -10.32
CA HIS A 155 -8.44 4.96 -11.47
C HIS A 155 -6.98 4.78 -11.04
N VAL A 156 -6.44 5.68 -10.22
CA VAL A 156 -5.06 5.63 -9.69
C VAL A 156 -4.83 4.34 -8.90
N PHE A 157 -5.79 3.92 -8.07
CA PHE A 157 -5.65 2.69 -7.28
C PHE A 157 -5.50 1.44 -8.16
N ILE A 158 -6.23 1.38 -9.29
CA ILE A 158 -6.12 0.26 -10.23
C ILE A 158 -4.80 0.27 -10.98
N ASP A 159 -4.31 1.45 -11.36
CA ASP A 159 -3.03 1.58 -12.06
C ASP A 159 -1.87 1.05 -11.20
N HIS A 160 -1.94 1.26 -9.88
CA HIS A 160 -0.99 0.68 -8.93
C HIS A 160 -1.18 -0.84 -8.69
N GLN A 161 -2.26 -1.44 -9.21
CA GLN A 161 -2.64 -2.85 -9.08
C GLN A 161 -2.48 -3.62 -10.40
N GLU A 162 -1.31 -3.53 -11.05
CA GLU A 162 -1.01 -4.25 -12.30
C GLU A 162 -0.91 -5.79 -12.14
N LYS A 163 -1.12 -6.32 -10.92
CA LYS A 163 -0.83 -7.71 -10.59
C LYS A 163 -2.04 -8.63 -10.79
N GLY A 164 -1.76 -9.86 -11.22
CA GLY A 164 -2.78 -10.88 -11.43
C GLY A 164 -3.37 -11.42 -10.14
N VAL A 165 -4.54 -12.06 -10.24
CA VAL A 165 -5.23 -12.71 -9.11
C VAL A 165 -4.30 -13.73 -8.41
N VAL A 166 -3.51 -14.49 -9.17
CA VAL A 166 -2.57 -15.48 -8.61
C VAL A 166 -1.55 -14.83 -7.68
N THR A 167 -0.93 -13.73 -8.11
CA THR A 167 0.02 -12.98 -7.26
C THR A 167 -0.63 -12.36 -6.05
N SER A 168 -1.86 -11.88 -6.17
CA SER A 168 -2.59 -11.30 -5.04
C SER A 168 -3.01 -12.36 -4.03
N VAL A 169 -3.38 -13.56 -4.47
CA VAL A 169 -3.70 -14.69 -3.58
C VAL A 169 -2.43 -15.23 -2.91
N VAL A 170 -1.38 -15.53 -3.67
CA VAL A 170 -0.12 -16.04 -3.11
C VAL A 170 0.54 -15.00 -2.19
N GLY A 171 0.61 -13.74 -2.64
CA GLY A 171 1.14 -12.63 -1.85
C GLY A 171 0.30 -12.35 -0.60
N GLY A 172 -1.03 -12.41 -0.73
CA GLY A 172 -1.96 -12.30 0.39
C GLY A 172 -1.73 -13.40 1.43
N ALA A 173 -1.65 -14.67 1.00
CA ALA A 173 -1.38 -15.79 1.90
C ALA A 173 -0.02 -15.65 2.61
N LEU A 174 1.05 -15.31 1.88
CA LEU A 174 2.37 -15.03 2.48
C LEU A 174 2.31 -13.88 3.49
N LEU A 175 1.59 -12.80 3.17
CA LEU A 175 1.37 -11.68 4.09
C LEU A 175 0.69 -12.14 5.39
N GLY A 176 -0.38 -12.95 5.29
CA GLY A 176 -1.06 -13.53 6.45
C GLY A 176 -0.19 -14.44 7.32
N MET A 177 0.60 -15.31 6.68
CA MET A 177 1.59 -16.14 7.37
C MET A 177 2.61 -15.29 8.13
N GLY A 178 3.18 -14.29 7.46
CA GLY A 178 4.14 -13.36 8.07
C GLY A 178 3.54 -12.56 9.24
N MET A 179 2.27 -12.14 9.13
CA MET A 179 1.56 -11.46 10.22
C MET A 179 1.44 -12.33 11.46
N THR A 180 1.14 -13.63 11.26
CA THR A 180 0.98 -14.57 12.37
C THR A 180 2.33 -14.87 13.03
N ILE A 181 3.39 -15.07 12.24
CA ILE A 181 4.74 -15.34 12.76
C ILE A 181 5.29 -14.12 13.51
N SER A 182 5.16 -12.92 12.94
CA SER A 182 5.69 -11.69 13.57
C SER A 182 4.80 -11.12 14.66
N GLY A 183 3.53 -11.50 14.72
CA GLY A 183 2.54 -10.83 15.57
C GLY A 183 2.45 -9.34 15.23
N ALA A 184 2.52 -8.99 13.94
CA ALA A 184 2.49 -7.62 13.47
C ALA A 184 1.82 -7.53 12.09
N CYS A 185 1.52 -6.32 11.63
CA CYS A 185 1.18 -6.06 10.24
C CYS A 185 1.96 -4.82 9.76
N PRO A 186 2.13 -4.58 8.45
CA PRO A 186 2.96 -3.48 7.95
C PRO A 186 2.59 -2.10 8.52
N GLY A 187 1.30 -1.83 8.75
CA GLY A 187 0.88 -0.59 9.40
C GLY A 187 1.15 -0.59 10.92
N MET A 188 1.02 -1.75 11.57
CA MET A 188 1.12 -1.88 13.03
C MET A 188 2.56 -1.94 13.54
N VAL A 189 3.51 -2.46 12.75
CA VAL A 189 4.94 -2.52 13.15
C VAL A 189 5.43 -1.14 13.60
N LEU A 190 4.97 -0.09 12.93
CA LEU A 190 5.37 1.29 13.21
C LEU A 190 4.76 1.79 14.53
N ALA A 191 3.49 1.47 14.77
CA ALA A 191 2.86 1.74 16.06
C ALA A 191 3.51 0.91 17.21
N GLN A 192 3.91 -0.33 16.94
CA GLN A 192 4.62 -1.19 17.90
C GLN A 192 6.01 -0.63 18.24
N VAL A 193 6.72 -0.06 17.27
CA VAL A 193 7.97 0.67 17.50
C VAL A 193 7.72 1.91 18.36
N GLY A 194 6.69 2.71 18.05
CA GLY A 194 6.33 3.89 18.84
C GLY A 194 5.92 3.56 20.28
N ALA A 195 5.20 2.46 20.49
CA ALA A 195 4.78 2.00 21.81
C ALA A 195 5.88 1.23 22.58
N GLY A 196 7.04 0.99 21.97
CA GLY A 196 8.18 0.32 22.61
C GLY A 196 7.99 -1.17 22.87
N VAL A 197 7.23 -1.89 22.04
CA VAL A 197 6.88 -3.30 22.26
C VAL A 197 8.13 -4.19 22.40
N GLY A 198 8.19 -4.94 23.51
CA GLY A 198 9.28 -5.86 23.86
C GLY A 198 10.66 -5.21 23.93
N ASN A 199 10.76 -3.99 24.47
CA ASN A 199 12.03 -3.29 24.69
C ASN A 199 12.90 -3.19 23.42
N GLY A 200 12.27 -2.95 22.27
CA GLY A 200 12.96 -2.79 20.98
C GLY A 200 12.91 -4.01 20.07
N ALA A 201 12.31 -5.13 20.49
CA ALA A 201 12.09 -6.29 19.61
C ALA A 201 11.25 -5.94 18.36
N ALA A 202 10.35 -4.96 18.44
CA ALA A 202 9.61 -4.45 17.27
C ALA A 202 10.51 -3.88 16.16
N LEU A 203 11.71 -3.39 16.50
CA LEU A 203 12.68 -2.91 15.51
C LEU A 203 13.26 -4.07 14.67
N LEU A 204 13.37 -5.27 15.23
CA LEU A 204 13.78 -6.45 14.46
C LEU A 204 12.71 -6.87 13.46
N THR A 205 11.42 -6.75 13.83
CA THR A 205 10.32 -6.94 12.87
C THR A 205 10.38 -5.90 11.76
N LEU A 206 10.67 -4.63 12.10
CA LEU A 206 10.86 -3.56 11.12
C LEU A 206 12.05 -3.84 10.19
N LEU A 207 13.18 -4.29 10.73
CA LEU A 207 14.35 -4.67 9.95
C LEU A 207 14.03 -5.83 9.01
N GLY A 208 13.33 -6.87 9.51
CA GLY A 208 12.83 -7.97 8.70
C GLY A 208 11.97 -7.47 7.54
N CYS A 209 11.08 -6.51 7.79
CA CYS A 209 10.27 -5.89 6.74
C CYS A 209 11.13 -5.23 5.66
N LEU A 210 12.11 -4.40 6.04
CA LEU A 210 13.01 -3.73 5.10
C LEU A 210 13.80 -4.74 4.24
N VAL A 211 14.31 -5.80 4.86
CA VAL A 211 14.98 -6.91 4.16
C VAL A 211 14.01 -7.63 3.21
N GLY A 212 12.76 -7.86 3.63
CA GLY A 212 11.73 -8.48 2.79
C GLY A 212 11.41 -7.67 1.52
N VAL A 213 11.40 -6.33 1.61
CA VAL A 213 11.23 -5.45 0.44
C VAL A 213 12.45 -5.48 -0.47
N ALA A 214 13.65 -5.43 0.10
CA ALA A 214 14.89 -5.52 -0.67
C ALA A 214 14.97 -6.86 -1.44
N LEU A 215 14.61 -7.96 -0.77
CA LEU A 215 14.54 -9.28 -1.38
C LEU A 215 13.49 -9.34 -2.48
N TYR A 216 12.28 -8.83 -2.23
CA TYR A 216 11.24 -8.78 -3.26
C TYR A 216 11.72 -8.01 -4.49
N ALA A 217 12.34 -6.85 -4.30
CA ALA A 217 12.82 -6.03 -5.42
C ALA A 217 13.93 -6.70 -6.25
N ALA A 218 14.74 -7.56 -5.64
CA ALA A 218 15.73 -8.37 -6.36
C ALA A 218 15.08 -9.47 -7.22
N VAL A 219 13.98 -10.07 -6.75
CA VAL A 219 13.29 -11.19 -7.43
C VAL A 219 12.20 -10.69 -8.37
N GLU A 220 11.72 -9.46 -8.21
CA GLU A 220 10.61 -8.87 -8.95
C GLU A 220 10.71 -8.99 -10.50
N PRO A 221 11.88 -8.78 -11.14
CA PRO A 221 12.00 -8.97 -12.60
C PRO A 221 11.62 -10.38 -13.06
N TRP A 222 11.88 -11.39 -12.23
CA TRP A 222 11.56 -12.79 -12.50
C TRP A 222 10.10 -13.08 -12.21
N VAL A 223 9.59 -12.58 -11.07
CA VAL A 223 8.19 -12.77 -10.68
C VAL A 223 7.26 -12.21 -11.74
N VAL A 224 7.47 -10.96 -12.15
CA VAL A 224 6.59 -10.23 -13.08
C VAL A 224 6.55 -10.91 -14.45
N ARG A 225 7.65 -11.54 -14.88
CA ARG A 225 7.71 -12.30 -16.14
C ARG A 225 6.76 -13.50 -16.15
N TYR A 226 6.59 -14.18 -15.03
CA TYR A 226 5.73 -15.37 -14.91
C TYR A 226 4.31 -15.08 -14.45
N THR A 227 4.07 -13.92 -13.83
CA THR A 227 2.79 -13.63 -13.16
C THR A 227 1.98 -12.50 -13.78
N ARG A 228 2.49 -11.82 -14.82
CA ARG A 228 1.69 -10.88 -15.58
C ARG A 228 0.50 -11.61 -16.24
N PRO A 229 -0.75 -11.18 -15.99
CA PRO A 229 -1.90 -11.78 -16.65
C PRO A 229 -1.79 -11.57 -18.17
N ALA A 230 -2.19 -12.58 -18.94
CA ALA A 230 -2.13 -12.58 -20.41
C ALA A 230 -3.05 -11.52 -21.06
N GLY A 231 -3.94 -10.89 -20.31
CA GLY A 231 -4.77 -9.78 -20.76
C GLY A 231 -5.33 -8.95 -19.60
N PRO A 232 -5.72 -7.68 -19.86
CA PRO A 232 -6.32 -6.81 -18.84
C PRO A 232 -7.70 -7.33 -18.40
N TYR A 233 -7.94 -7.38 -17.09
CA TYR A 233 -9.25 -7.77 -16.55
C TYR A 233 -10.35 -6.83 -17.02
N LYS A 234 -11.42 -7.40 -17.62
CA LYS A 234 -12.54 -6.68 -18.25
C LYS A 234 -13.54 -6.11 -17.24
N LYS A 235 -13.64 -6.70 -16.05
CA LYS A 235 -14.43 -6.19 -14.91
C LYS A 235 -13.53 -6.10 -13.70
N ARG A 236 -13.31 -4.91 -13.18
CA ARG A 236 -12.30 -4.65 -12.14
C ARG A 236 -12.92 -4.36 -10.78
N HIS A 237 -14.19 -3.94 -10.78
CA HIS A 237 -14.92 -3.62 -9.57
C HIS A 237 -16.20 -4.42 -9.41
N VAL A 238 -16.69 -4.52 -8.19
CA VAL A 238 -17.90 -5.30 -7.85
C VAL A 238 -19.17 -4.70 -8.49
N ASP A 239 -19.27 -3.37 -8.57
CA ASP A 239 -20.34 -2.63 -9.27
C ASP A 239 -20.31 -2.81 -10.80
N ASP A 240 -19.24 -3.33 -11.40
CA ASP A 240 -19.26 -3.76 -12.81
C ASP A 240 -20.05 -5.08 -13.00
N TRP A 241 -20.28 -5.81 -11.91
CA TRP A 241 -21.02 -7.08 -11.89
C TRP A 241 -22.46 -6.93 -11.43
N VAL A 242 -22.73 -5.92 -10.60
CA VAL A 242 -24.04 -5.69 -10.00
C VAL A 242 -24.63 -4.40 -10.60
N PRO A 243 -25.89 -4.40 -11.09
CA PRO A 243 -26.50 -3.22 -11.72
C PRO A 243 -26.90 -2.11 -10.73
N LEU A 244 -26.18 -1.95 -9.61
CA LEU A 244 -26.46 -0.97 -8.57
C LEU A 244 -25.44 0.17 -8.62
N PRO A 245 -25.85 1.42 -8.33
CA PRO A 245 -24.90 2.52 -8.19
C PRO A 245 -23.99 2.26 -6.99
N TYR A 246 -22.73 2.68 -7.10
CA TYR A 246 -21.69 2.50 -6.07
C TYR A 246 -22.18 2.91 -4.67
N ALA A 247 -22.88 4.04 -4.53
CA ALA A 247 -23.37 4.54 -3.25
C ALA A 247 -24.41 3.63 -2.57
N ALA A 248 -25.29 2.99 -3.36
CA ALA A 248 -26.26 2.04 -2.81
C ALA A 248 -25.57 0.75 -2.36
N LEU A 249 -24.60 0.28 -3.15
CA LEU A 249 -23.82 -0.91 -2.82
C LEU A 249 -22.93 -0.69 -1.59
N SER A 250 -22.27 0.48 -1.49
CA SER A 250 -21.45 0.83 -0.34
C SER A 250 -22.29 0.92 0.94
N LEU A 251 -23.49 1.54 0.86
CA LEU A 251 -24.41 1.62 2.00
C LEU A 251 -24.88 0.23 2.45
N ALA A 252 -25.26 -0.64 1.51
CA ALA A 252 -25.67 -2.01 1.82
C ALA A 252 -24.54 -2.80 2.49
N MET A 253 -23.31 -2.68 1.99
CA MET A 253 -22.14 -3.31 2.59
C MET A 253 -21.79 -2.74 3.97
N THR A 254 -21.89 -1.42 4.16
CA THR A 254 -21.70 -0.79 5.47
C THR A 254 -22.70 -1.33 6.49
N LEU A 255 -23.98 -1.43 6.13
CA LEU A 255 -25.01 -2.00 7.01
C LEU A 255 -24.74 -3.47 7.33
N ALA A 256 -24.33 -4.28 6.35
CA ALA A 256 -23.97 -5.67 6.56
C ALA A 256 -22.77 -5.81 7.53
N LEU A 257 -21.72 -5.01 7.34
CA LEU A 257 -20.55 -5.01 8.23
C LEU A 257 -20.93 -4.52 9.65
N ALA A 258 -21.78 -3.49 9.77
CA ALA A 258 -22.27 -3.01 11.06
C ALA A 258 -23.06 -4.08 11.82
N LEU A 259 -23.91 -4.85 11.13
CA LEU A 259 -24.64 -5.97 11.71
C LEU A 259 -23.69 -7.08 12.20
N ILE A 260 -22.64 -7.40 11.44
CA ILE A 260 -21.61 -8.36 11.86
C ILE A 260 -20.89 -7.87 13.11
N ILE A 261 -20.49 -6.60 13.16
CA ILE A 261 -19.83 -6.01 14.33
C ILE A 261 -20.75 -6.06 15.56
N PHE A 262 -22.02 -5.68 15.40
CA PHE A 262 -23.01 -5.75 16.47
C PHE A 262 -23.18 -7.19 16.98
N GLY A 263 -23.28 -8.17 16.07
CA GLY A 263 -23.33 -9.59 16.43
C GLY A 263 -22.09 -10.07 17.17
N LEU A 264 -20.89 -9.71 16.71
CA LEU A 264 -19.62 -10.07 17.38
C LEU A 264 -19.51 -9.43 18.77
N GLU A 265 -19.96 -8.19 18.92
CA GLU A 265 -19.96 -7.49 20.20
C GLU A 265 -20.97 -8.08 21.18
N TRP A 266 -22.12 -8.54 20.67
CA TRP A 266 -23.12 -9.25 21.46
C TRP A 266 -22.62 -10.61 21.97
N VAL A 267 -21.94 -11.39 21.12
CA VAL A 267 -21.48 -12.74 21.47
C VAL A 267 -20.24 -12.70 22.37
N ARG A 268 -19.29 -11.79 22.11
CA ARG A 268 -18.06 -11.64 22.88
C ARG A 268 -17.78 -10.16 23.12
N PRO A 269 -18.19 -9.57 24.25
CA PRO A 269 -17.92 -8.15 24.51
C PRO A 269 -16.42 -7.83 24.57
N TRP A 270 -15.98 -6.74 23.95
CA TRP A 270 -14.54 -6.40 23.84
C TRP A 270 -13.86 -6.23 25.21
N GLN A 271 -14.60 -5.80 26.23
CA GLN A 271 -14.10 -5.65 27.59
C GLN A 271 -13.69 -7.00 28.20
N SER A 272 -14.48 -8.05 27.94
CA SER A 272 -14.20 -9.40 28.44
C SER A 272 -12.94 -9.98 27.80
N GLU A 273 -12.75 -9.75 26.50
CA GLU A 273 -11.58 -10.21 25.76
C GLU A 273 -10.30 -9.53 26.28
N LEU A 274 -10.32 -8.22 26.56
CA LEU A 274 -9.17 -7.51 27.12
C LEU A 274 -8.79 -7.97 28.54
N CYS A 275 -9.77 -8.29 29.39
CA CYS A 275 -9.52 -8.72 30.77
C CYS A 275 -9.00 -10.17 30.88
N GLU A 276 -9.44 -11.07 29.99
CA GLU A 276 -9.08 -12.51 30.02
C GLU A 276 -7.56 -12.77 29.85
N TYR A 277 -6.82 -11.86 29.21
CA TYR A 277 -5.37 -11.98 29.00
C TYR A 277 -4.49 -11.72 30.24
N ARG A 278 -5.03 -11.06 31.28
CA ARG A 278 -4.24 -10.60 32.45
C ARG A 278 -4.05 -11.66 33.54
N HIS A 279 -4.80 -12.76 33.54
CA HIS A 279 -4.78 -13.74 34.64
C HIS A 279 -3.48 -14.57 34.77
N VAL A 280 -2.49 -14.38 33.92
CA VAL A 280 -1.25 -15.18 33.95
C VAL A 280 -0.10 -14.49 34.70
N ASN A 281 -0.06 -13.16 34.89
CA ASN A 281 1.03 -12.53 35.67
C ASN A 281 0.69 -11.12 36.17
N THR A 282 0.86 -10.91 37.49
CA THR A 282 0.85 -9.65 38.27
C THR A 282 -0.48 -8.95 38.58
N SER A 283 -0.62 -8.65 39.87
CA SER A 283 -1.72 -8.02 40.59
C SER A 283 -1.91 -6.52 40.24
N ALA A 284 -3.17 -6.10 40.18
CA ALA A 284 -3.63 -4.72 40.40
C ALA A 284 -3.18 -3.63 39.40
N VAL A 285 -3.61 -3.73 38.15
CA VAL A 285 -4.13 -2.55 37.44
C VAL A 285 -5.53 -2.93 36.99
N ALA A 286 -6.54 -2.17 37.40
CA ALA A 286 -7.93 -2.46 37.10
C ALA A 286 -8.13 -2.63 35.58
N CYS A 287 -9.03 -3.53 35.17
CA CYS A 287 -9.79 -3.30 33.95
C CYS A 287 -10.39 -1.90 34.13
N VAL A 288 -9.89 -0.90 33.41
CA VAL A 288 -10.34 0.48 33.67
C VAL A 288 -11.82 0.55 33.30
N PRO A 289 -12.69 1.01 34.22
CA PRO A 289 -14.09 1.19 33.94
C PRO A 289 -14.23 2.11 32.74
N VAL A 290 -15.10 1.77 31.78
CA VAL A 290 -15.83 2.84 31.11
C VAL A 290 -16.55 3.58 32.26
N PRO A 291 -16.32 4.88 32.50
CA PRO A 291 -17.01 5.56 33.58
C PRO A 291 -18.51 5.41 33.32
N ASN A 292 -19.21 4.67 34.19
CA ASN A 292 -20.66 4.75 34.28
C ASN A 292 -20.98 6.13 34.85
N GLY A 293 -20.92 7.16 34.02
CA GLY A 293 -21.15 8.55 34.40
C GLY A 293 -20.03 9.48 33.95
N GLY A 294 -20.34 10.33 32.96
CA GLY A 294 -19.94 11.75 32.85
C GLY A 294 -18.47 12.21 32.83
N ASP A 295 -17.53 11.48 33.42
CA ASP A 295 -16.17 11.99 33.65
C ASP A 295 -15.26 11.68 32.44
N TRP A 296 -15.42 12.49 31.39
CA TRP A 296 -14.58 12.50 30.18
C TRP A 296 -13.22 13.20 30.38
N THR A 297 -12.81 13.46 31.63
CA THR A 297 -11.77 14.43 31.95
C THR A 297 -10.37 14.02 31.50
N CYS A 298 -10.12 12.77 31.10
CA CYS A 298 -9.01 12.46 30.19
C CYS A 298 -9.23 11.18 29.36
N PHE A 299 -9.95 11.30 28.24
CA PHE A 299 -10.09 10.25 27.21
C PHE A 299 -8.74 9.67 26.74
N MET A 300 -7.68 10.47 26.79
CA MET A 300 -6.30 10.09 26.46
C MET A 300 -5.55 9.36 27.58
N SER A 301 -6.03 9.39 28.83
CA SER A 301 -5.45 8.58 29.92
C SER A 301 -6.03 7.17 30.01
N LEU A 302 -7.13 6.90 29.30
CA LEU A 302 -7.72 5.56 29.23
C LEU A 302 -6.76 4.59 28.52
N ARG A 303 -6.54 3.43 29.13
CA ARG A 303 -5.65 2.38 28.61
C ARG A 303 -6.14 1.80 27.28
N ALA A 304 -7.45 1.62 27.13
CA ALA A 304 -8.02 1.04 25.93
C ALA A 304 -9.33 1.75 25.57
N TRP A 305 -9.56 1.91 24.27
CA TRP A 305 -10.84 2.37 23.70
C TRP A 305 -11.60 1.19 23.11
N PRO A 306 -12.94 1.30 23.01
CA PRO A 306 -13.74 0.35 22.26
C PRO A 306 -13.19 0.17 20.82
N PRO A 307 -13.00 -1.07 20.33
CA PRO A 307 -12.36 -1.33 19.05
C PRO A 307 -13.07 -0.66 17.87
N TRP A 308 -14.40 -0.59 17.92
CA TRP A 308 -15.21 0.07 16.90
C TRP A 308 -15.01 1.59 16.85
N ILE A 309 -14.69 2.26 17.97
CA ILE A 309 -14.37 3.70 17.97
C ILE A 309 -13.07 3.96 17.21
N GLY A 310 -12.02 3.18 17.49
CA GLY A 310 -10.76 3.33 16.76
C GLY A 310 -10.90 2.95 15.29
N GLY A 311 -11.71 1.93 14.97
CA GLY A 311 -12.07 1.61 13.59
C GLY A 311 -12.77 2.77 12.87
N ILE A 312 -13.81 3.35 13.48
CA ILE A 312 -14.50 4.52 12.94
C ILE A 312 -13.52 5.67 12.68
N LEU A 313 -12.64 5.97 13.65
CA LEU A 313 -11.63 7.02 13.51
C LEU A 313 -10.66 6.75 12.35
N ILE A 314 -10.20 5.51 12.19
CA ILE A 314 -9.31 5.10 11.08
C ILE A 314 -10.02 5.23 9.72
N GLY A 315 -11.29 4.81 9.62
CA GLY A 315 -12.02 4.93 8.36
C GLY A 315 -12.43 6.38 8.03
N LEU A 316 -12.70 7.23 9.02
CA LEU A 316 -12.86 8.67 8.80
C LEU A 316 -11.56 9.33 8.35
N LEU A 317 -10.43 8.88 8.88
CA LEU A 317 -9.11 9.36 8.48
C LEU A 317 -8.80 9.06 7.01
N GLN A 318 -9.32 7.96 6.46
CA GLN A 318 -9.26 7.68 5.01
C GLN A 318 -9.77 8.88 4.22
N LEU A 319 -10.94 9.44 4.58
CA LEU A 319 -11.54 10.58 3.87
C LEU A 319 -10.62 11.80 3.87
N VAL A 320 -10.02 12.11 5.02
CA VAL A 320 -9.11 13.26 5.17
C VAL A 320 -7.89 13.10 4.26
N ILE A 321 -7.30 11.90 4.21
CA ILE A 321 -6.09 11.64 3.42
C ILE A 321 -6.42 11.58 1.93
N THR A 322 -7.51 10.93 1.57
CA THR A 322 -8.02 10.88 0.19
C THR A 322 -8.29 12.27 -0.36
N LEU A 323 -8.88 13.18 0.41
CA LEU A 323 -9.12 14.57 -0.03
C LEU A 323 -7.85 15.44 -0.03
N SER A 324 -6.92 15.22 0.90
CA SER A 324 -5.72 16.06 1.02
C SER A 324 -4.61 15.64 0.05
N VAL A 325 -4.38 14.34 -0.08
CA VAL A 325 -3.25 13.76 -0.83
C VAL A 325 -3.67 13.33 -2.24
N GLY A 326 -4.93 12.92 -2.43
CA GLY A 326 -5.38 12.31 -3.69
C GLY A 326 -4.94 10.86 -3.83
N ASP A 327 -4.62 10.19 -2.72
CA ASP A 327 -4.22 8.79 -2.68
C ASP A 327 -4.94 8.06 -1.53
N THR A 328 -4.82 6.74 -1.51
CA THR A 328 -5.48 5.86 -0.55
C THR A 328 -4.58 5.52 0.64
N LEU A 329 -5.16 5.07 1.76
CA LEU A 329 -4.36 4.57 2.88
C LEU A 329 -3.56 3.33 2.47
N GLY A 330 -2.24 3.43 2.63
CA GLY A 330 -1.29 2.34 2.46
C GLY A 330 0.00 2.64 3.21
N GLY A 331 0.46 1.70 4.04
CA GLY A 331 1.73 1.85 4.75
C GLY A 331 2.92 1.22 4.02
N SER A 332 2.66 0.22 3.17
CA SER A 332 3.69 -0.65 2.64
C SER A 332 4.65 0.00 1.62
N SER A 333 4.24 1.06 0.92
CA SER A 333 5.14 1.70 -0.06
C SER A 333 6.13 2.66 0.62
N SER A 334 5.86 3.13 1.85
CA SER A 334 6.83 3.85 2.68
C SER A 334 8.13 3.04 2.89
N TYR A 335 8.01 1.72 3.06
CA TYR A 335 9.16 0.82 3.18
C TYR A 335 9.96 0.77 1.88
N CYS A 336 9.30 0.74 0.72
CA CYS A 336 9.97 0.83 -0.57
C CYS A 336 10.72 2.15 -0.73
N THR A 337 10.08 3.27 -0.34
CA THR A 337 10.71 4.59 -0.36
C THR A 337 11.98 4.62 0.49
N VAL A 338 11.92 4.14 1.74
CA VAL A 338 13.09 4.11 2.64
C VAL A 338 14.19 3.20 2.10
N VAL A 339 13.85 1.97 1.68
CA VAL A 339 14.82 1.02 1.12
C VAL A 339 15.46 1.58 -0.16
N SER A 340 14.70 2.30 -0.99
CA SER A 340 15.21 2.89 -2.23
C SER A 340 16.25 4.00 -2.01
N GLN A 341 16.20 4.71 -0.87
CA GLN A 341 17.23 5.69 -0.52
C GLN A 341 18.54 5.02 -0.12
N VAL A 342 18.46 3.88 0.58
CA VAL A 342 19.62 3.20 1.18
C VAL A 342 20.33 2.29 0.17
N LEU A 343 19.58 1.57 -0.68
CA LEU A 343 20.14 0.49 -1.50
C LEU A 343 20.40 0.83 -2.98
N VAL A 344 19.86 1.92 -3.53
CA VAL A 344 19.97 2.19 -4.97
C VAL A 344 21.29 2.89 -5.32
N THR A 345 22.35 2.09 -5.47
CA THR A 345 23.58 2.43 -6.22
C THR A 345 23.35 2.28 -7.73
N ASP A 346 24.18 2.91 -8.58
CA ASP A 346 24.04 2.87 -10.05
C ASP A 346 23.93 1.45 -10.64
N ARG A 347 24.54 0.43 -10.02
CA ARG A 347 24.38 -0.98 -10.41
C ARG A 347 22.98 -1.55 -10.13
N LEU A 348 22.37 -1.20 -9.00
CA LEU A 348 21.04 -1.73 -8.64
C LEU A 348 19.92 -1.08 -9.48
N ARG A 349 20.18 0.11 -10.03
CA ARG A 349 19.30 0.80 -10.99
C ARG A 349 19.11 0.01 -12.29
N GLN A 350 20.15 -0.70 -12.74
CA GLN A 350 20.07 -1.58 -13.91
C GLN A 350 19.37 -2.90 -13.60
N MET A 351 19.46 -3.40 -12.36
CA MET A 351 18.90 -4.69 -11.95
C MET A 351 17.43 -4.63 -11.49
N SER A 352 16.98 -3.51 -10.91
CA SER A 352 15.61 -3.39 -10.36
C SER A 352 14.97 -2.03 -10.70
N PRO A 353 14.37 -1.86 -11.90
CA PRO A 353 13.67 -0.63 -12.25
C PRO A 353 12.51 -0.30 -11.29
N TYR A 354 11.96 -1.29 -10.55
CA TYR A 354 10.91 -1.10 -9.56
C TYR A 354 11.27 -0.20 -8.39
N LEU A 355 12.41 -0.43 -7.72
CA LEU A 355 12.83 0.41 -6.58
C LEU A 355 13.10 1.85 -7.02
N SER A 356 13.54 2.06 -8.27
CA SER A 356 13.82 3.39 -8.79
C SER A 356 12.56 4.28 -8.89
N ARG A 357 11.37 3.68 -9.02
CA ARG A 357 10.08 4.41 -9.02
C ARG A 357 9.72 5.01 -7.67
N TYR A 358 10.27 4.48 -6.57
CA TYR A 358 9.99 4.94 -5.20
C TYR A 358 11.02 5.94 -4.66
N ARG A 359 12.04 6.32 -5.46
CA ARG A 359 13.19 7.13 -4.99
C ARG A 359 12.87 8.61 -4.83
N SER A 360 12.12 9.21 -5.74
CA SER A 360 11.86 10.65 -5.73
C SER A 360 10.39 10.95 -5.97
N GLY A 361 9.98 12.15 -5.55
CA GLY A 361 8.60 12.62 -5.70
C GLY A 361 7.86 12.71 -4.37
N LEU A 362 7.14 13.82 -4.21
CA LEU A 362 6.29 14.09 -3.06
C LEU A 362 5.21 13.02 -2.86
N GLY A 363 4.78 12.37 -3.97
CA GLY A 363 3.86 11.24 -3.97
C GLY A 363 4.37 9.96 -3.27
N ASN A 364 5.68 9.81 -3.08
CA ASN A 364 6.25 8.65 -2.36
C ASN A 364 6.60 8.98 -0.90
N TRP A 365 6.97 10.24 -0.62
CA TRP A 365 7.42 10.69 0.70
C TRP A 365 6.28 10.97 1.67
N TRP A 366 5.07 11.31 1.19
CA TRP A 366 3.93 11.55 2.08
C TRP A 366 3.61 10.32 2.94
N GLN A 367 3.77 9.10 2.41
CA GLN A 367 3.55 7.87 3.19
C GLN A 367 4.59 7.71 4.29
N VAL A 368 5.84 8.12 4.06
CA VAL A 368 6.90 8.08 5.07
C VAL A 368 6.58 9.08 6.19
N VAL A 369 6.13 10.29 5.85
CA VAL A 369 5.70 11.31 6.82
C VAL A 369 4.49 10.82 7.62
N TYR A 370 3.51 10.23 6.95
CA TYR A 370 2.33 9.64 7.59
C TYR A 370 2.71 8.53 8.57
N VAL A 371 3.58 7.61 8.15
CA VAL A 371 4.11 6.52 8.98
C VAL A 371 4.92 7.07 10.18
N ALA A 372 5.77 8.07 9.98
CA ALA A 372 6.51 8.71 11.06
C ALA A 372 5.55 9.37 12.08
N GLY A 373 4.49 10.02 11.59
CA GLY A 373 3.39 10.52 12.43
C GLY A 373 2.75 9.41 13.24
N ALA A 374 2.51 8.23 12.67
CA ALA A 374 1.95 7.08 13.39
C ALA A 374 2.85 6.55 14.51
N VAL A 375 4.18 6.54 14.31
CA VAL A 375 5.15 6.22 15.38
C VAL A 375 5.03 7.23 16.52
N VAL A 376 5.02 8.53 16.20
CA VAL A 376 4.90 9.61 17.18
C VAL A 376 3.56 9.55 17.91
N GLY A 377 2.46 9.31 17.21
CA GLY A 377 1.13 9.19 17.80
C GLY A 377 1.02 8.00 18.76
N ALA A 378 1.58 6.84 18.39
CA ALA A 378 1.63 5.68 19.26
C ALA A 378 2.50 5.95 20.51
N LEU A 379 3.63 6.64 20.36
CA LEU A 379 4.48 7.05 21.47
C LEU A 379 3.76 8.00 22.44
N ILE A 380 3.09 9.03 21.92
CA ILE A 380 2.31 9.99 22.72
C ILE A 380 1.19 9.27 23.48
N SER A 381 0.45 8.39 22.80
CA SER A 381 -0.64 7.62 23.41
C SER A 381 -0.13 6.69 24.51
N ALA A 382 0.94 5.93 24.23
CA ALA A 382 1.53 5.00 25.18
C ALA A 382 2.14 5.71 26.39
N ALA A 383 2.78 6.87 26.19
CA ALA A 383 3.30 7.71 27.27
C ALA A 383 2.17 8.27 28.14
N SER A 384 1.09 8.78 27.51
CA SER A 384 -0.07 9.34 28.21
C SER A 384 -0.83 8.29 29.05
N SER A 385 -0.82 7.02 28.62
CA SER A 385 -1.44 5.89 29.33
C SER A 385 -0.50 5.10 30.23
N GLN A 386 0.76 5.51 30.34
CA GLN A 386 1.80 4.78 31.08
C GLN A 386 1.92 3.30 30.64
N THR A 387 1.65 3.03 29.36
CA THR A 387 1.73 1.69 28.74
C THR A 387 2.99 1.47 27.92
N LEU A 388 3.87 2.47 27.84
CA LEU A 388 5.12 2.40 27.07
C LEU A 388 5.99 1.21 27.52
N GLY A 389 6.36 0.34 26.59
CA GLY A 389 7.20 -0.83 26.88
C GLY A 389 6.54 -1.95 27.68
N THR A 390 5.28 -1.81 28.08
CA THR A 390 4.58 -2.80 28.93
C THR A 390 4.14 -4.07 28.18
N VAL A 391 4.13 -4.02 26.84
CA VAL A 391 3.65 -5.11 25.99
C VAL A 391 4.80 -6.04 25.63
N LYS A 392 4.61 -7.34 25.89
CA LYS A 392 5.56 -8.38 25.49
C LYS A 392 5.58 -8.52 23.96
N SER A 393 6.78 -8.66 23.39
CA SER A 393 6.96 -8.97 21.98
C SER A 393 7.05 -10.48 21.76
N VAL A 394 6.93 -10.86 20.49
CA VAL A 394 7.28 -12.19 20.01
C VAL A 394 8.80 -12.41 20.09
N SER A 395 9.23 -13.68 19.96
CA SER A 395 10.66 -14.01 19.82
C SER A 395 11.31 -13.20 18.71
N MET A 396 12.56 -12.74 18.94
CA MET A 396 13.32 -11.93 17.99
C MET A 396 13.41 -12.57 16.60
N ALA A 397 13.60 -13.89 16.53
CA ALA A 397 13.65 -14.64 15.28
C ALA A 397 12.29 -14.61 14.56
N SER A 398 11.20 -14.87 15.30
CA SER A 398 9.84 -14.80 14.76
C SER A 398 9.49 -13.39 14.26
N GLY A 399 9.90 -12.35 15.00
CA GLY A 399 9.76 -10.96 14.58
C GLY A 399 10.46 -10.69 13.25
N PHE A 400 11.75 -11.03 13.15
CA PHE A 400 12.55 -10.81 11.95
C PHE A 400 12.04 -11.61 10.73
N PHE A 401 11.94 -12.94 10.84
CA PHE A 401 11.52 -13.78 9.72
C PHE A 401 10.05 -13.57 9.36
N GLY A 402 9.19 -13.35 10.35
CA GLY A 402 7.80 -12.98 10.13
C GLY A 402 7.70 -11.64 9.39
N GLY A 403 8.46 -10.63 9.79
CA GLY A 403 8.52 -9.33 9.11
C GLY A 403 9.01 -9.43 7.66
N LEU A 404 10.01 -10.26 7.41
CA LEU A 404 10.53 -10.54 6.07
C LEU A 404 9.45 -11.14 5.17
N VAL A 405 8.84 -12.25 5.59
CA VAL A 405 7.79 -12.94 4.82
C VAL A 405 6.57 -12.03 4.64
N MET A 406 6.20 -11.30 5.68
CA MET A 406 5.08 -10.36 5.68
C MET A 406 5.24 -9.28 4.60
N LEU A 407 6.39 -8.59 4.57
CA LEU A 407 6.57 -7.50 3.61
C LEU A 407 6.89 -8.00 2.20
N PHE A 408 7.60 -9.12 2.07
CA PHE A 408 7.74 -9.81 0.79
C PHE A 408 6.36 -10.15 0.20
N GLY A 409 5.46 -10.75 1.00
CA GLY A 409 4.08 -11.04 0.61
C GLY A 409 3.26 -9.80 0.25
N ALA A 410 3.36 -8.74 1.06
CA ALA A 410 2.67 -7.47 0.80
C ALA A 410 3.15 -6.77 -0.48
N ARG A 411 4.39 -6.97 -0.90
CA ARG A 411 4.87 -6.49 -2.20
C ARG A 411 4.48 -7.43 -3.31
N LEU A 412 4.58 -8.75 -3.12
CA LEU A 412 4.12 -9.75 -4.10
C LEU A 412 2.64 -9.56 -4.46
N GLY A 413 1.78 -9.30 -3.48
CA GLY A 413 0.35 -9.08 -3.69
C GLY A 413 -0.05 -7.70 -4.20
N ALA A 414 0.90 -6.77 -4.36
CA ALA A 414 0.68 -5.34 -4.67
C ALA A 414 -0.05 -4.54 -3.58
N GLY A 415 -0.12 -5.02 -2.33
CA GLY A 415 -0.73 -4.27 -1.25
C GLY A 415 -0.53 -4.93 0.11
N CYS A 416 -0.65 -4.12 1.16
CA CYS A 416 -0.72 -4.60 2.54
C CYS A 416 -2.18 -4.70 3.00
N THR A 417 -2.38 -5.06 4.27
CA THR A 417 -3.68 -5.12 4.94
C THR A 417 -4.45 -3.81 4.86
N SER A 418 -3.83 -2.64 5.03
CA SER A 418 -4.53 -1.36 4.87
C SER A 418 -4.85 -1.05 3.40
N GLY A 419 -3.94 -1.39 2.48
CA GLY A 419 -4.13 -1.17 1.04
C GLY A 419 -5.26 -2.00 0.44
N HIS A 420 -5.19 -3.33 0.52
CA HIS A 420 -6.27 -4.19 0.01
C HIS A 420 -7.47 -4.19 0.94
N GLY A 421 -7.23 -4.25 2.24
CA GLY A 421 -8.26 -4.47 3.24
C GLY A 421 -9.12 -3.26 3.54
N LEU A 422 -8.54 -2.08 3.72
CA LEU A 422 -9.31 -0.86 3.98
C LEU A 422 -9.63 -0.14 2.67
N SER A 423 -8.61 0.29 1.93
CA SER A 423 -8.79 1.10 0.72
C SER A 423 -9.40 0.30 -0.44
N GLY A 424 -8.88 -0.90 -0.71
CA GLY A 424 -9.27 -1.72 -1.85
C GLY A 424 -10.68 -2.29 -1.75
N THR A 425 -11.10 -2.74 -0.57
CA THR A 425 -12.49 -3.17 -0.34
C THR A 425 -13.44 -1.98 -0.34
N ALA A 426 -13.04 -0.82 0.20
CA ALA A 426 -13.87 0.38 0.17
C ALA A 426 -14.08 0.88 -1.27
N LEU A 427 -13.07 0.77 -2.14
CA LEU A 427 -13.19 1.06 -3.58
C LEU A 427 -13.88 -0.06 -4.39
N LEU A 428 -14.33 -1.14 -3.74
CA LEU A 428 -14.97 -2.29 -4.35
C LEU A 428 -14.11 -2.98 -5.43
N VAL A 429 -12.79 -3.03 -5.24
CA VAL A 429 -11.86 -3.69 -6.17
C VAL A 429 -11.87 -5.20 -5.94
N VAL A 430 -12.21 -5.97 -6.97
CA VAL A 430 -12.41 -7.43 -6.88
C VAL A 430 -11.16 -8.16 -6.38
N ILE A 431 -9.98 -7.78 -6.88
CA ILE A 431 -8.69 -8.39 -6.51
C ILE A 431 -8.42 -8.24 -5.00
N SER A 432 -8.85 -7.13 -4.40
CA SER A 432 -8.64 -6.87 -2.98
C SER A 432 -9.44 -7.83 -2.10
N PHE A 433 -10.65 -8.25 -2.50
CA PHE A 433 -11.40 -9.27 -1.77
C PHE A 433 -10.69 -10.62 -1.77
N PHE A 434 -10.15 -11.05 -2.92
CA PHE A 434 -9.35 -12.27 -3.01
C PHE A 434 -8.07 -12.18 -2.19
N ALA A 435 -7.38 -11.03 -2.23
CA ALA A 435 -6.18 -10.81 -1.44
C ALA A 435 -6.46 -10.89 0.06
N VAL A 436 -7.51 -10.24 0.56
CA VAL A 436 -7.91 -10.27 1.98
C VAL A 436 -8.32 -11.68 2.40
N ALA A 437 -9.11 -12.40 1.60
CA ALA A 437 -9.48 -13.78 1.89
C ALA A 437 -8.24 -14.69 1.98
N ALA A 438 -7.28 -14.52 1.06
CA ALA A 438 -6.03 -15.26 1.08
C ALA A 438 -5.14 -14.89 2.29
N MET A 439 -5.11 -13.62 2.71
CA MET A 439 -4.43 -13.18 3.93
C MET A 439 -4.95 -13.90 5.16
N PHE A 440 -6.28 -13.95 5.33
CA PHE A 440 -6.87 -14.71 6.44
C PHE A 440 -6.57 -16.20 6.33
N ALA A 441 -6.72 -16.81 5.15
CA ALA A 441 -6.42 -18.23 4.97
C ALA A 441 -4.96 -18.59 5.32
N GLY A 442 -3.99 -17.82 4.81
CA GLY A 442 -2.57 -18.05 5.11
C GLY A 442 -2.24 -17.86 6.59
N GLY A 443 -2.77 -16.80 7.21
CA GLY A 443 -2.58 -16.56 8.64
C GLY A 443 -3.23 -17.65 9.51
N THR A 444 -4.44 -18.09 9.19
CA THR A 444 -5.15 -19.17 9.89
C THR A 444 -4.39 -20.48 9.84
N VAL A 445 -3.82 -20.87 8.69
CA VAL A 445 -3.01 -22.09 8.58
C VAL A 445 -1.82 -22.05 9.54
N VAL A 446 -1.01 -20.99 9.49
CA VAL A 446 0.17 -20.88 10.37
C VAL A 446 -0.24 -20.70 11.83
N GLY A 447 -1.34 -19.99 12.09
CA GLY A 447 -1.87 -19.77 13.43
C GLY A 447 -2.27 -21.07 14.10
N PHE A 448 -3.05 -21.92 13.42
CA PHE A 448 -3.41 -23.23 13.95
C PHE A 448 -2.19 -24.15 14.14
N VAL A 449 -1.20 -24.10 13.25
CA VAL A 449 0.05 -24.87 13.42
C VAL A 449 0.80 -24.44 14.68
N MET A 450 1.02 -23.14 14.87
CA MET A 450 1.72 -22.62 16.04
C MET A 450 0.91 -22.84 17.33
N TRP A 451 -0.41 -22.69 17.27
CA TRP A 451 -1.30 -22.98 18.37
C TRP A 451 -1.26 -24.46 18.77
N ALA A 452 -1.29 -25.37 17.80
CA ALA A 452 -1.19 -26.81 18.06
C ALA A 452 0.16 -27.18 18.68
N ALA A 453 1.25 -26.56 18.23
CA ALA A 453 2.57 -26.75 18.82
C ALA A 453 2.61 -26.27 20.29
N ALA A 454 2.12 -25.06 20.57
CA ALA A 454 2.06 -24.54 21.95
C ALA A 454 1.10 -25.35 22.85
N ARG A 455 0.03 -25.90 22.28
CA ARG A 455 -0.90 -26.79 22.99
C ARG A 455 -0.24 -28.10 23.41
N ALA A 456 0.65 -28.64 22.58
CA ALA A 456 1.41 -29.85 22.90
C ALA A 456 2.37 -29.63 24.08
N ASP A 457 2.96 -28.44 24.18
CA ASP A 457 3.85 -28.05 25.29
C ASP A 457 3.07 -27.74 26.59
N MET A 458 1.79 -27.36 26.48
CA MET A 458 0.92 -26.98 27.61
C MET A 458 -0.40 -27.78 27.66
N PRO A 459 -0.36 -29.11 27.91
CA PRO A 459 -1.54 -29.97 27.87
C PRO A 459 -2.59 -29.64 28.96
N ASN A 460 -2.15 -29.11 30.11
CA ASN A 460 -3.00 -28.84 31.27
C ASN A 460 -3.67 -27.44 31.27
N PHE A 461 -3.32 -26.55 30.32
CA PHE A 461 -3.94 -25.23 30.25
C PHE A 461 -5.26 -25.27 29.47
N PRO A 462 -6.29 -24.50 29.88
CA PRO A 462 -7.54 -24.43 29.13
C PRO A 462 -7.31 -23.82 27.74
N LEU A 463 -8.07 -24.28 26.74
CA LEU A 463 -7.88 -23.92 25.32
C LEU A 463 -7.82 -22.41 25.06
N ASN A 464 -8.53 -21.61 25.86
CA ASN A 464 -8.61 -20.15 25.72
C ASN A 464 -7.35 -19.40 26.22
N TYR A 465 -6.41 -20.08 26.88
CA TYR A 465 -5.22 -19.46 27.49
C TYR A 465 -3.90 -19.82 26.78
N VAL A 466 -3.96 -20.65 25.74
CA VAL A 466 -2.76 -21.04 24.98
C VAL A 466 -2.46 -19.95 23.95
N SER A 467 -1.70 -18.93 24.36
CA SER A 467 -1.07 -17.98 23.45
C SER A 467 0.34 -18.46 23.08
N TYR A 468 0.72 -18.30 21.81
CA TYR A 468 1.96 -18.79 21.22
C TYR A 468 2.73 -17.66 20.54
#